data_AF-A0A2T3J3X7-F1
#
_entry.id   AF-A0A2T3J3X7-F1
#
_cell.length_a   1.000
_cell.length_b   1.000
_cell.length_c   1.000
_cell.angle_alpha   90.00
_cell.angle_beta   90.00
_cell.angle_gamma   90.00
#
_symmetry.space_group_name_H-M   'P 1'
#
loop_
_entity.id
_entity.type
_entity.pdbx_description
1 polymer ?
#
loop_
_entity_poly.entity_id
_entity_poly.type
_entity_poly.pdbx_seq_one_letter_code
_entity_poly.pdbx_strand_id
1 'polypeptide(L)' 'MYLEPHSRLLIADTTEVLDAFLDNGLHKEYEIYCQFPHSCQLQNRLKKISPLSVEFNDGVIISEQ' A
#
# COMPACT_ATOMS: atom_id res chain seq x y z
N MET A 1 15.77 25.13 -1.95
CA MET A 1 15.62 23.71 -1.59
C MET A 1 14.33 23.25 -2.23
N TYR A 2 14.41 22.47 -3.31
CA TYR A 2 13.24 21.83 -3.87
C TYR A 2 12.80 20.80 -2.84
N LEU A 3 11.63 21.00 -2.22
CA LEU A 3 10.97 19.91 -1.50
C LEU A 3 10.75 18.84 -2.55
N GLU A 4 11.50 17.74 -2.47
CA GLU A 4 11.17 16.52 -3.21
C GLU A 4 9.66 16.31 -3.02
N PRO A 5 8.89 16.07 -4.09
CA PRO A 5 7.45 15.92 -3.98
C PRO A 5 7.24 14.74 -3.04
N HIS A 6 6.92 15.04 -1.78
CA HIS A 6 6.77 14.08 -0.70
C HIS A 6 6.02 12.88 -1.27
N SER A 7 6.69 11.72 -1.34
CA SER A 7 6.05 10.45 -1.61
C SER A 7 4.92 10.37 -0.59
N ARG A 8 3.67 10.64 -1.01
CA ARG A 8 2.57 10.85 -0.05
C ARG A 8 2.15 9.48 0.42
N LEU A 9 2.60 9.12 1.61
CA LEU A 9 2.20 7.87 2.25
C LEU A 9 0.71 7.91 2.58
N LEU A 10 -0.06 6.97 2.05
CA LEU A 10 -1.45 6.74 2.42
C LEU A 10 -1.48 5.78 3.60
N ILE A 11 -2.27 6.11 4.62
CA ILE A 11 -2.45 5.24 5.78
C ILE A 11 -3.80 4.53 5.65
N ALA A 12 -3.78 3.21 5.63
CA ALA A 12 -4.97 2.38 5.71
C ALA A 12 -5.09 1.81 7.12
N ASP A 13 -6.03 2.34 7.91
CA ASP A 13 -6.33 1.84 9.26
C ASP A 13 -7.11 0.52 9.23
N THR A 14 -7.88 0.29 8.17
CA THR A 14 -8.69 -0.92 7.95
C THR A 14 -8.47 -1.51 6.56
N THR A 15 -8.82 -2.78 6.39
CA THR A 15 -8.79 -3.45 5.09
C THR A 15 -9.71 -2.80 4.06
N GLU A 16 -10.83 -2.21 4.50
CA GLU A 16 -11.78 -1.50 3.63
C GLU A 16 -11.17 -0.23 3.04
N VAL A 17 -10.39 0.52 3.84
CA VAL A 17 -9.66 1.70 3.37
C VAL A 17 -8.58 1.31 2.38
N LEU A 18 -7.84 0.23 2.65
CA LEU A 18 -6.90 -0.34 1.68
C LEU A 18 -7.62 -0.68 0.37
N ASP A 19 -8.75 -1.39 0.44
CA ASP A 19 -9.56 -1.75 -0.72
C ASP A 19 -9.96 -0.54 -1.55
N ALA A 20 -10.40 0.54 -0.91
CA ALA A 20 -10.72 1.79 -1.58
C ALA A 20 -9.50 2.40 -2.29
N PHE A 21 -8.31 2.37 -1.67
CA PHE A 21 -7.07 2.83 -2.32
C PHE A 21 -6.69 1.97 -3.52
N LEU A 22 -6.92 0.65 -3.43
CA LEU A 22 -6.68 -0.26 -4.54
C LEU A 22 -7.63 0.02 -5.71
N ASP A 23 -8.92 0.17 -5.44
CA ASP A 23 -9.97 0.41 -6.43
C ASP A 23 -9.80 1.76 -7.15
N ASN A 24 -9.41 2.80 -6.42
CA ASN A 24 -9.10 4.12 -6.98
C ASN A 24 -7.75 4.19 -7.71
N GLY A 25 -6.97 3.09 -7.73
CA GLY A 25 -5.66 3.06 -8.40
C GLY A 25 -4.54 3.78 -7.64
N LEU A 26 -4.79 4.24 -6.42
CA LEU A 26 -3.82 5.03 -5.64
C LEU A 26 -2.55 4.25 -5.32
N HIS A 27 -2.63 2.92 -5.23
CA HIS A 27 -1.50 2.02 -5.03
C HIS A 27 -0.41 2.10 -6.11
N LYS A 28 -0.66 2.76 -7.25
CA LYS A 28 0.32 2.95 -8.33
C LYS A 28 1.14 4.22 -8.16
N GLU A 29 0.58 5.22 -7.49
CA GLU A 29 1.15 6.56 -7.37
C GLU A 29 1.65 6.84 -5.95
N TYR A 30 1.10 6.12 -4.97
CA TYR A 30 1.34 6.34 -3.55
C TYR A 30 1.73 5.06 -2.83
N GLU A 31 2.67 5.20 -1.90
CA GLU A 31 3.01 4.17 -0.93
C GLU A 31 1.86 4.04 0.07
N ILE A 32 1.53 2.83 0.48
CA ILE A 32 0.43 2.56 1.41
C ILE A 32 0.99 1.87 2.66
N TYR A 33 0.71 2.42 3.83
CA TYR A 33 0.98 1.78 5.11
C TYR A 33 -0.32 1.27 5.74
N CYS A 34 -0.38 -0.02 5.99
CA CYS A 34 -1.51 -0.69 6.63
C CYS A 34 -1.27 -0.82 8.13
N GLN A 35 -2.15 -0.25 8.95
CA GLN A 35 -2.06 -0.35 10.42
C GLN A 35 -2.53 -1.70 10.99
N PHE A 36 -2.82 -2.66 10.10
CA PHE A 36 -3.26 -4.01 10.40
C PHE A 36 -2.25 -5.02 9.82
N PRO A 37 -2.20 -6.25 10.38
CA PRO A 37 -1.25 -7.25 9.91
C PRO A 37 -1.57 -7.73 8.50
N HIS A 38 -0.55 -8.17 7.78
CA HIS A 38 -0.72 -8.77 6.48
C HIS A 38 -1.59 -10.02 6.56
N SER A 39 -2.31 -10.29 5.47
CA SER A 39 -3.04 -11.53 5.26
C SER A 39 -2.50 -12.22 4.01
N CYS A 40 -2.39 -13.56 4.03
CA CYS A 40 -1.99 -14.31 2.84
C CYS A 40 -2.90 -14.03 1.64
N GLN A 41 -4.20 -13.77 1.87
CA GLN A 41 -5.15 -13.42 0.82
C GLN A 41 -4.83 -12.04 0.22
N LEU A 42 -4.59 -11.04 1.08
CA LEU A 42 -4.21 -9.69 0.66
C LEU A 42 -2.87 -9.70 -0.07
N GLN A 43 -1.89 -10.43 0.44
CA GLN A 43 -0.58 -10.53 -0.20
C GLN A 43 -0.68 -11.09 -1.61
N ASN A 44 -1.45 -12.17 -1.81
CA ASN A 44 -1.65 -12.76 -3.13
C ASN A 44 -2.40 -11.82 -4.09
N ARG A 45 -3.31 -10.99 -3.58
CA ARG A 45 -4.00 -9.97 -4.38
C ARG A 45 -3.05 -8.83 -4.76
N LEU A 46 -2.31 -8.30 -3.80
CA LEU A 46 -1.34 -7.22 -3.99
C LEU A 46 -0.25 -7.62 -4.99
N LYS A 47 0.29 -8.83 -4.88
CA LYS A 47 1.25 -9.38 -5.86
C LYS A 47 0.74 -9.46 -7.29
N LYS A 48 -0.59 -9.56 -7.51
CA LYS A 48 -1.18 -9.59 -8.86
C LYS A 48 -1.38 -8.21 -9.46
N ILE A 49 -1.54 -7.19 -8.62
CA ILE A 49 -1.83 -5.82 -9.06
C ILE A 49 -0.60 -4.92 -9.03
N SER A 50 0.54 -5.42 -8.52
CA SER A 50 1.83 -4.75 -8.65
C SER A 50 1.80 -3.31 -8.07
N PRO A 51 1.57 -3.15 -6.75
CA PRO A 51 1.55 -1.83 -6.13
C PRO A 51 2.95 -1.23 -6.06
N LEU A 52 3.03 0.10 -6.01
CA LEU A 52 4.26 0.85 -5.79
C LEU A 52 4.96 0.39 -4.51
N SER A 53 4.25 0.45 -3.38
CA SER A 53 4.70 -0.10 -2.10
C SER A 53 3.51 -0.22 -1.14
N VAL A 54 3.34 -1.39 -0.53
CA VAL A 54 2.38 -1.64 0.55
C VAL A 54 3.11 -2.26 1.71
N GLU A 55 3.24 -1.51 2.80
CA GLU A 55 3.81 -1.98 4.06
C GLU A 55 2.70 -2.31 5.06
N PHE A 56 2.86 -3.39 5.82
CA PHE A 56 1.97 -3.77 6.90
C PHE A 56 2.64 -3.53 8.26
N ASN A 57 1.84 -3.36 9.29
CA ASN A 57 2.34 -3.07 10.65
C ASN A 57 3.24 -4.17 11.25
N ASP A 58 3.22 -5.38 10.68
CA ASP A 58 4.10 -6.50 11.06
C ASP A 58 5.45 -6.50 10.32
N GLY A 59 5.68 -5.52 9.44
CA GLY A 59 6.94 -5.33 8.71
C GLY A 59 7.00 -6.03 7.35
N VAL A 60 5.93 -6.72 6.92
CA VAL A 60 5.83 -7.23 5.54
C VAL A 60 5.65 -6.07 4.57
N ILE A 61 6.46 -6.05 3.51
CA ILE A 61 6.39 -5.07 2.42
C ILE A 61 6.11 -5.81 1.11
N ILE A 62 5.18 -5.26 0.32
CA ILE A 62 4.84 -5.73 -1.01
C ILE A 62 4.94 -4.55 -1.97
N SER A 63 5.91 -4.61 -2.87
CA SER A 63 6.14 -3.60 -3.89
C SER A 63 6.37 -4.28 -5.24
N GLU A 64 6.26 -3.53 -6.34
CA GLU A 64 6.87 -3.93 -7.59
C GLU A 64 8.38 -4.11 -7.39
N GLN A 65 8.93 -5.21 -7.93
CA GLN A 65 10.37 -5.47 -7.97
C GLN A 65 10.99 -4.82 -9.20
#